data_AF-A0A2V8EC54-F1
#
_entry.id   AF-A0A2V8EC54-F1
#
_cell.length_a   1.000
_cell.length_b   1.000
_cell.length_c   1.000
_cell.angle_alpha   90.00
_cell.angle_beta   90.00
_cell.angle_gamma   90.00
#
_symmetry.space_group_name_H-M   'P 1'
#
loop_
_entity.id
_entity.type
_entity.pdbx_description
1 polymer ?
#
loop_
_entity_poly.entity_id
_entity_poly.type
_entity_poly.pdbx_seq_one_letter_code
_entity_poly.pdbx_strand_id
1 'polypeptide(L)'
;MKKNGRKSKLTPERGAQLVDDVRHNVYIETACRRVRITEKTYYNWVDRADRGEEPDASFLQSIRAAESEGEANLVRILVTSAPLDWSAAALLERRYQPRWKKHEQVEAMLTAKLDEDLERRLLKGRELNAKGLKA
;
A
#
# COMPACT_ATOMS: atom_id res chain seq x y z
N MET A 1 1.31 11.44 45.20
CA MET A 1 1.95 10.11 45.06
C MET A 1 2.13 9.80 43.59
N LYS A 2 3.37 9.71 43.08
CA LYS A 2 3.62 9.17 41.73
C LYS A 2 3.28 7.68 41.79
N LYS A 3 2.19 7.25 41.16
CA LYS A 3 1.90 5.83 40.98
C LYS A 3 3.02 5.27 40.11
N ASN A 4 3.93 4.50 40.70
CA ASN A 4 4.94 3.76 39.95
C ASN A 4 4.24 2.66 39.16
N GLY A 5 3.64 3.05 38.04
CA GLY A 5 3.09 2.13 37.05
C GLY A 5 4.20 1.22 36.54
N ARG A 6 3.85 -0.04 36.24
CA ARG A 6 4.71 -1.00 35.55
C ARG A 6 5.42 -0.28 34.40
N LYS A 7 6.76 -0.33 34.36
CA LYS A 7 7.56 0.28 33.28
C LYS A 7 6.98 -0.14 31.93
N SER A 8 6.70 0.85 31.07
CA SER A 8 6.21 0.58 29.71
C SER A 8 7.19 -0.33 28.99
N LYS A 9 6.67 -1.25 28.17
CA LYS A 9 7.51 -2.03 27.26
C LYS A 9 8.07 -1.16 26.12
N LEU A 10 7.49 0.00 25.86
CA LEU A 10 7.96 0.96 24.87
C LEU A 10 9.13 1.73 25.47
N THR A 11 10.34 1.34 25.07
CA THR A 11 11.57 2.06 25.40
C THR A 11 12.07 2.79 24.15
N PRO A 12 12.87 3.86 24.29
CA PRO A 12 13.44 4.57 23.14
C PRO A 12 14.16 3.65 22.16
N GLU A 13 14.89 2.64 22.67
CA GLU A 13 15.66 1.70 21.85
C GLU A 13 14.74 0.78 21.02
N ARG A 14 13.69 0.24 21.65
CA ARG A 14 12.69 -0.58 20.93
C ARG A 14 11.91 0.26 19.93
N GLY A 15 11.53 1.48 20.31
CA GLY A 15 10.82 2.41 19.44
C GLY A 15 11.66 2.73 18.20
N ALA A 16 12.93 3.09 18.39
CA ALA A 16 13.86 3.37 17.30
C ALA A 16 14.05 2.17 16.37
N GLN A 17 14.23 0.96 16.92
CA GLN A 17 14.38 -0.24 16.10
C GLN A 17 13.11 -0.58 15.31
N LEU A 18 11.92 -0.40 15.89
CA LEU A 18 10.66 -0.61 15.18
C LEU A 18 10.48 0.41 14.05
N VAL A 19 10.78 1.68 14.30
CA VAL A 19 10.76 2.73 13.26
C VAL A 19 11.72 2.39 12.12
N ASP A 20 12.91 1.90 12.44
CA ASP A 20 13.88 1.49 11.42
C ASP A 20 13.44 0.25 10.64
N ASP A 21 12.93 -0.79 11.31
CA ASP A 21 12.41 -1.98 10.65
C ASP A 21 11.24 -1.61 9.69
N VAL A 22 10.35 -0.70 10.11
CA VAL A 22 9.23 -0.22 9.27
C VAL A 22 9.73 0.57 8.06
N ARG A 23 10.72 1.43 8.23
CA ARG A 23 11.38 2.17 7.13
C ARG A 23 11.94 1.23 6.06
N HIS A 24 12.37 0.05 6.45
CA HIS A 24 12.88 -0.98 5.55
C HIS A 24 11.81 -1.97 5.07
N ASN A 25 10.53 -1.62 5.19
CA ASN A 25 9.39 -2.44 4.78
C ASN A 25 9.35 -3.84 5.41
N VAL A 26 9.91 -3.99 6.62
CA VAL A 26 9.76 -5.21 7.42
C VAL A 26 8.29 -5.32 7.88
N TYR A 27 7.76 -6.54 7.95
CA TYR A 27 6.41 -6.78 8.50
C TYR A 27 6.39 -6.52 10.00
N ILE A 28 5.29 -5.94 10.50
CA ILE A 28 5.14 -5.59 11.93
C ILE A 28 5.34 -6.80 12.84
N GLU A 29 4.84 -7.98 12.47
CA GLU A 29 5.08 -9.23 13.18
C GLU A 29 6.59 -9.52 13.33
N THR A 30 7.34 -9.44 12.23
CA THR A 30 8.78 -9.67 12.22
C THR A 30 9.52 -8.62 13.05
N ALA A 31 9.15 -7.35 12.91
CA ALA A 31 9.74 -6.24 13.66
C ALA A 31 9.49 -6.39 15.17
N CYS A 32 8.27 -6.77 15.57
CA CYS A 32 7.92 -7.06 16.96
C CYS A 32 8.78 -8.19 17.55
N ARG A 33 8.96 -9.28 16.79
CA ARG A 33 9.81 -10.41 17.20
C ARG A 33 11.28 -9.99 17.37
N ARG A 34 11.82 -9.16 16.47
CA ARG A 34 13.19 -8.62 16.56
C ARG A 34 13.43 -7.83 17.86
N VAL A 35 12.45 -7.02 18.29
CA VAL A 35 12.53 -6.23 19.53
C VAL A 35 11.98 -6.97 20.78
N ARG A 36 11.66 -8.26 20.62
CA ARG A 36 11.18 -9.18 21.67
C ARG A 36 9.87 -8.73 22.34
N ILE A 37 8.92 -8.28 21.53
CA ILE A 37 7.53 -8.03 21.95
C ILE A 37 6.57 -8.87 21.12
N THR A 38 5.36 -9.06 21.64
CA THR A 38 4.26 -9.63 20.86
C THR A 38 3.59 -8.56 20.03
N GLU A 39 2.99 -8.91 18.91
CA GLU A 39 2.17 -7.98 18.10
C GLU A 39 1.04 -7.35 18.93
N LYS A 40 0.43 -8.13 19.83
CA LYS A 40 -0.56 -7.60 20.79
C LYS A 40 0.00 -6.41 21.59
N THR A 41 1.29 -6.43 21.95
CA THR A 41 1.91 -5.31 22.64
C THR A 41 1.96 -4.06 21.75
N TYR A 42 2.31 -4.23 20.47
CA TYR A 42 2.31 -3.15 19.48
C TYR A 42 0.91 -2.59 19.22
N TYR A 43 -0.10 -3.44 18.98
CA TYR A 43 -1.47 -2.96 18.76
C TYR A 43 -2.05 -2.26 19.99
N ASN A 44 -1.70 -2.71 21.20
CA ASN A 44 -2.07 -1.95 22.41
C ASN A 44 -1.41 -0.54 22.46
N TRP A 45 -0.24 -0.34 21.83
CA TRP A 45 0.37 0.98 21.65
C TRP A 45 -0.42 1.81 20.63
N VAL A 46 -0.83 1.19 19.52
CA VAL A 46 -1.69 1.84 18.53
C VAL A 46 -3.00 2.31 19.16
N ASP A 47 -3.69 1.45 19.90
CA ASP A 47 -4.94 1.81 20.58
C ASP A 47 -4.76 2.98 21.55
N ARG A 48 -3.61 3.06 22.23
CA ARG A 48 -3.26 4.17 23.15
C ARG A 48 -2.94 5.45 22.39
N ALA A 49 -2.19 5.33 21.30
CA ALA A 49 -1.87 6.45 20.40
C ALA A 49 -3.14 7.07 19.80
N ASP A 50 -4.11 6.25 19.40
CA ASP A 50 -5.40 6.71 18.86
C ASP A 50 -6.25 7.44 19.90
N ARG A 51 -6.01 7.20 21.19
CA ARG A 51 -6.56 7.98 22.31
C ARG A 51 -5.73 9.21 22.69
N GLY A 52 -4.62 9.45 21.99
CA GLY A 52 -3.71 10.57 22.26
C GLY A 52 -2.81 10.37 23.48
N GLU A 53 -2.61 9.12 23.93
CA GLU A 53 -1.77 8.84 25.10
C GLU A 53 -0.28 8.87 24.74
N GLU A 54 0.51 9.67 25.47
CA GLU A 54 1.97 9.69 25.34
C GLU A 54 2.64 8.61 26.22
N PRO A 55 3.76 8.01 25.79
CA PRO A 55 4.57 8.33 24.60
C PRO A 55 4.11 7.61 23.30
N ASP A 56 2.99 6.87 23.35
CA ASP A 56 2.56 6.00 22.25
C ASP A 56 2.12 6.80 21.02
N ALA A 57 1.50 7.97 21.21
CA ALA A 57 1.11 8.88 20.13
C ALA A 57 2.32 9.39 19.32
N SER A 58 3.34 9.93 19.98
CA SER A 58 4.58 10.37 19.33
C SER A 58 5.32 9.22 18.64
N PHE A 59 5.34 8.03 19.26
CA PHE A 59 5.90 6.82 18.64
C PHE A 59 5.16 6.43 17.36
N LEU A 60 3.82 6.42 17.36
CA LEU A 60 3.05 6.04 16.19
C LEU A 60 3.18 7.08 15.05
N GLN A 61 3.33 8.36 15.37
CA GLN A 61 3.67 9.36 14.36
C GLN A 61 5.00 9.05 13.67
N SER A 62 5.99 8.59 14.43
CA SER A 62 7.30 8.20 13.90
C SER A 62 7.23 6.95 13.02
N ILE A 63 6.36 6.00 13.38
CA ILE A 63 6.06 4.82 12.56
C ILE A 63 5.43 5.24 11.22
N ARG A 64 4.42 6.12 11.23
CA ARG A 64 3.76 6.61 9.99
C ARG A 64 4.72 7.37 9.08
N ALA A 65 5.64 8.15 9.65
CA ALA A 65 6.71 8.80 8.90
C ALA A 65 7.63 7.76 8.24
N ALA A 66 8.07 6.75 9.00
CA ALA A 66 8.88 5.65 8.47
C ALA A 66 8.18 4.83 7.37
N GLU A 67 6.86 4.61 7.46
CA GLU A 67 6.10 3.95 6.39
C GLU A 67 6.13 4.75 5.09
N SER A 68 6.06 6.08 5.18
CA SER A 68 6.14 6.99 4.04
C SER A 68 7.55 7.02 3.43
N GLU A 69 8.58 7.02 4.28
CA GLU A 69 9.98 6.90 3.83
C GLU A 69 10.25 5.55 3.16
N GLY A 70 9.69 4.47 3.72
CA GLY A 70 9.78 3.12 3.16
C GLY A 70 9.12 2.99 1.78
N GLU A 71 7.95 3.61 1.60
CA GLU A 71 7.28 3.69 0.29
C GLU A 71 8.16 4.44 -0.72
N ALA A 72 8.65 5.63 -0.36
CA ALA A 72 9.50 6.45 -1.22
C ALA A 72 10.81 5.72 -1.61
N ASN A 73 11.40 4.96 -0.68
CA ASN A 73 12.59 4.16 -0.95
C ASN A 73 12.32 3.07 -2.00
N LEU A 74 11.17 2.39 -1.93
CA LEU A 74 10.80 1.39 -2.93
C LEU A 74 10.56 2.02 -4.31
N VAL A 75 9.91 3.18 -4.36
CA VAL A 75 9.73 3.94 -5.62
C VAL A 75 11.07 4.31 -6.23
N ARG A 76 12.02 4.80 -5.41
CA ARG A 76 13.38 5.11 -5.87
C ARG A 76 14.05 3.88 -6.47
N ILE A 77 14.03 2.75 -5.76
CA ILE A 77 14.60 1.48 -6.24
C ILE A 77 13.96 1.07 -7.57
N LEU A 78 12.64 1.13 -7.67
CA LEU A 78 11.90 0.79 -8.88
C LEU A 78 12.33 1.65 -10.08
N VAL A 79 12.45 2.96 -9.89
CA VAL A 79 12.88 3.89 -10.95
C VAL A 79 14.34 3.66 -11.37
N THR A 80 15.23 3.35 -10.41
CA THR A 80 16.66 3.17 -10.68
C THR A 80 17.05 1.79 -11.21
N SER A 81 16.27 0.74 -10.90
CA SER A 81 16.61 -0.66 -11.18
C SER A 81 15.78 -1.28 -12.32
N ALA A 82 15.11 -0.42 -13.11
CA ALA A 82 13.89 -0.71 -13.90
C ALA A 82 13.89 -1.90 -14.90
N PRO A 83 14.99 -2.52 -15.37
CA PRO A 83 14.87 -3.75 -16.16
C PRO A 83 15.08 -5.06 -15.39
N LEU A 84 15.72 -5.05 -14.22
CA LEU A 84 16.29 -6.28 -13.62
C LEU A 84 15.65 -6.72 -12.30
N ASP A 85 14.94 -5.82 -11.59
CA ASP A 85 14.36 -6.16 -10.29
C ASP A 85 12.92 -5.63 -10.11
N TRP A 86 11.96 -6.52 -10.34
CA TRP A 86 10.53 -6.28 -10.17
C TRP A 86 10.07 -6.42 -8.72
N SER A 87 10.94 -6.84 -7.79
CA SER A 87 10.56 -7.12 -6.41
C SER A 87 10.03 -5.88 -5.68
N ALA A 88 10.59 -4.70 -5.97
CA ALA A 88 10.13 -3.42 -5.43
C ALA A 88 8.70 -3.09 -5.89
N ALA A 89 8.40 -3.30 -7.18
CA ALA A 89 7.03 -3.11 -7.70
C ALA A 89 6.04 -4.08 -7.04
N ALA A 90 6.41 -5.36 -6.90
CA ALA A 90 5.55 -6.35 -6.24
C ALA A 90 5.30 -6.02 -4.76
N LEU A 91 6.30 -5.48 -4.05
CA LEU A 91 6.13 -5.07 -2.67
C LEU A 91 5.22 -3.85 -2.54
N LEU A 92 5.35 -2.87 -3.45
CA LEU A 92 4.46 -1.71 -3.53
C LEU A 92 3.01 -2.12 -3.77
N GLU A 93 2.75 -2.98 -4.76
CA GLU A 93 1.41 -3.48 -5.08
C GLU A 93 0.76 -4.22 -3.90
N ARG A 94 1.53 -4.97 -3.11
CA ARG A 94 1.02 -5.75 -1.97
C ARG A 94 0.81 -4.92 -0.71
N ARG A 95 1.75 -4.04 -0.37
CA ARG A 95 1.75 -3.29 0.90
C ARG A 95 0.97 -1.99 0.82
N TYR A 96 0.95 -1.36 -0.35
CA TYR A 96 0.34 -0.04 -0.57
C TYR A 96 -0.81 -0.13 -1.59
N GLN A 97 -1.59 -1.21 -1.51
CA GLN A 97 -2.68 -1.56 -2.44
C GLN A 97 -3.59 -0.40 -2.85
N PRO A 98 -4.10 0.47 -1.93
CA PRO A 98 -5.04 1.52 -2.35
C PRO A 98 -4.47 2.48 -3.39
N ARG A 99 -3.15 2.66 -3.43
CA ARG A 99 -2.47 3.56 -4.38
C ARG A 99 -1.83 2.81 -5.55
N TRP A 100 -1.39 1.57 -5.33
CA TRP A 100 -0.55 0.83 -6.28
C TRP A 100 -1.26 -0.33 -6.97
N LYS A 101 -2.50 -0.67 -6.58
CA LYS A 101 -3.26 -1.72 -7.25
C LYS A 101 -3.55 -1.32 -8.70
N LYS A 102 -3.24 -2.21 -9.64
CA LYS A 102 -3.61 -2.05 -11.05
C LYS A 102 -5.12 -1.95 -11.20
N HIS A 103 -5.58 -0.91 -11.89
CA HIS A 103 -6.98 -0.76 -12.28
C HIS A 103 -7.31 -1.65 -13.48
N GLU A 104 -7.45 -2.95 -13.23
CA GLU A 104 -7.79 -3.95 -14.27
C GLU A 104 -9.22 -3.74 -14.84
N GLN A 105 -10.08 -3.01 -14.13
CA GLN A 105 -11.48 -2.78 -14.51
C GLN A 105 -11.69 -1.79 -15.67
N VAL A 106 -10.69 -0.96 -16.00
CA VAL A 106 -10.83 0.01 -17.11
C VAL A 106 -10.73 -0.69 -18.47
N GLU A 107 -9.96 -1.78 -18.55
CA GLU A 107 -9.67 -2.45 -19.82
C GLU A 107 -10.86 -3.26 -20.34
N ALA A 108 -11.51 -4.06 -19.48
CA ALA A 108 -12.68 -4.85 -19.88
C ALA A 108 -13.89 -4.01 -20.32
N MET A 109 -14.10 -2.84 -19.70
CA MET A 109 -15.20 -1.94 -20.07
C MET A 109 -14.94 -1.21 -21.40
N LEU A 110 -13.67 -0.92 -21.71
CA LEU A 110 -13.29 -0.34 -23.01
C LEU A 110 -13.46 -1.34 -24.13
N THR A 111 -13.02 -2.59 -23.94
CA THR A 111 -13.16 -3.66 -24.94
C THR A 111 -14.63 -3.93 -25.27
N ALA A 112 -15.51 -4.04 -24.27
CA ALA A 112 -16.94 -4.24 -24.49
C ALA A 112 -17.59 -3.09 -25.27
N LYS A 113 -17.23 -1.83 -24.97
CA LYS A 113 -17.73 -0.67 -25.72
C LYS A 113 -17.21 -0.62 -27.15
N LEU A 114 -15.95 -0.99 -27.38
CA LEU A 114 -15.35 -1.07 -28.70
C LEU A 114 -16.04 -2.14 -29.55
N ASP A 115 -16.32 -3.31 -28.97
CA ASP A 115 -17.03 -4.40 -29.64
C ASP A 115 -18.47 -4.00 -30.00
N GLU A 116 -19.21 -3.39 -29.07
CA GLU A 116 -20.56 -2.87 -29.35
C GLU A 116 -20.56 -1.81 -30.47
N ASP A 117 -19.60 -0.90 -30.47
CA ASP A 117 -19.47 0.13 -31.51
C ASP A 117 -19.07 -0.47 -32.88
N LEU A 118 -18.22 -1.51 -32.87
CA LEU A 118 -17.83 -2.22 -34.09
C LEU A 118 -19.03 -2.95 -34.69
N GLU A 119 -19.81 -3.66 -33.88
CA GLU A 119 -21.02 -4.35 -34.30
C GLU A 119 -22.06 -3.39 -34.89
N ARG A 120 -22.27 -2.23 -34.25
CA ARG A 120 -23.15 -1.18 -34.76
C ARG A 120 -22.70 -0.66 -36.13
N ARG A 121 -21.39 -0.45 -36.32
CA ARG A 121 -20.82 0.01 -37.60
C ARG A 121 -20.97 -1.05 -38.70
N LEU A 122 -20.71 -2.31 -38.38
CA LEU A 122 -20.84 -3.42 -39.32
C LEU A 122 -22.30 -3.63 -39.73
N LEU A 123 -23.24 -3.53 -38.79
CA LEU A 123 -24.67 -3.62 -39.07
C LEU A 123 -25.13 -2.50 -40.00
N LYS A 124 -24.74 -1.25 -39.69
CA LYS A 124 -25.06 -0.09 -40.54
C LYS A 124 -24.48 -0.23 -41.95
N GLY A 125 -23.25 -0.72 -42.10
CA GLY A 125 -22.65 -0.98 -43.40
C GLY A 125 -23.39 -2.06 -44.21
N ARG A 126 -23.84 -3.13 -43.54
CA ARG A 126 -24.67 -4.19 -44.17
C ARG A 126 -26.02 -3.65 -44.64
N GLU A 127 -26.67 -2.81 -43.83
CA GLU A 127 -27.95 -2.18 -44.18
C GLU A 127 -27.83 -1.21 -45.37
N LEU A 128 -26.75 -0.42 -45.43
CA LEU A 128 -26.48 0.48 -46.56
C LEU A 128 -26.26 -0.31 -47.86
N ASN A 129 -25.46 -1.37 -47.81
CA ASN A 129 -25.24 -2.26 -48.95
C ASN A 129 -26.52 -2.94 -49.43
N ALA A 130 -27.39 -3.39 -48.51
CA ALA A 130 -28.67 -4.01 -48.85
C ALA A 130 -29.66 -3.03 -49.52
N LYS A 131 -29.54 -1.72 -49.24
CA LYS A 131 -30.34 -0.65 -49.85
C LYS A 131 -29.76 -0.12 -51.17
N GLY A 132 -28.66 -0.68 -51.66
CA GLY A 132 -28.00 -0.24 -52.89
C GLY A 132 -27.32 1.13 -52.80
N LEU A 133 -27.32 1.76 -51.62
CA LEU A 133 -26.54 2.95 -51.31
C LEU A 133 -25.15 2.48 -50.88
N LYS A 134 -24.19 2.49 -51.80
CA LYS A 134 -22.79 2.27 -51.40
C LYS A 134 -22.39 3.34 -50.38
N ALA A 135 -21.68 2.90 -49.33
CA ALA A 135 -21.14 3.74 -48.27
C ALA A 135 -20.24 4.86 -48.79
#